data_AF-A0A533MJS2-F1
#
_entry.id   AF-A0A533MJS2-F1
#
_cell.length_a   1.000
_cell.length_b   1.000
_cell.length_c   1.000
_cell.angle_alpha   90.00
_cell.angle_beta   90.00
_cell.angle_gamma   90.00
#
_symmetry.space_group_name_H-M   'P 1'
#
loop_
_entity.id
_entity.type
_entity.pdbx_description
1 polymer ?
#
loop_
_entity_poly.entity_id
_entity_poly.type
_entity_poly.pdbx_seq_one_letter_code
_entity_poly.pdbx_strand_id
1 'polypeptide(L)'
;MEMPVDITINENGNLCILGKMLINVIDKNKNSIPNYQIFTYDVNNRSFIQGFGGDYLKKPVGLAAGKDNTLYVIDRMHNGFFRFNEQGECSEIGDFSTIPDVGNMKPFLITIDKKGSIFVVFENELVCQFDPDGSYTGTITLPDSIGEITGIAVDPKGRLYISSTNGIVLLTTQQSFTKEKRYYYSRTLESGIEKCQWHRLSLKADLPPETLVEVYYYSSDDQELQQSIDEILYDKLKSTQEKARDIDNKISKWHGPEPWNISEKKNGSKNNNLNMLFKEGAGRYLWLKIALSTFNEKATPAISQMRVFYPRISYLRYLPAIYQEDKTSREFLERFLSIFETVLYDLETDISQVFNYFDPDTVPQEFLTWLASWLNLALDENWPEDKKRYFIQQAFALYKIKGTPGGIKELIRIYTDTEPLIIEYSNAIKPMVLTKKGKFKLGINSILLKAPVRGFRLGDDSILGRTALHDTWQSDENPFLLMAHCFIVILNFSEEKLARIEKGVKQILDDEKPAHTTYTLRAVQDKGLGIGTYVGITKISDYRPIYIGINAAIGYNIAVMKGEQGSRLDRSSRLCEYTKIS
;
A
#
# COMPACT_ATOMS: atom_id res chain seq x y z
N MET A 1 -47.13 14.79 10.53
CA MET A 1 -46.85 13.34 10.59
C MET A 1 -47.68 12.78 11.73
N GLU A 2 -48.50 11.76 11.48
CA GLU A 2 -49.42 11.22 12.49
C GLU A 2 -48.71 10.23 13.42
N MET A 3 -47.85 9.36 12.86
CA MET A 3 -46.89 8.51 13.59
C MET A 3 -45.68 8.17 12.68
N PRO A 4 -44.44 8.18 13.21
CA PRO A 4 -43.29 7.61 12.51
C PRO A 4 -43.40 6.09 12.48
N VAL A 5 -43.14 5.50 11.32
CA VAL A 5 -43.10 4.04 11.11
C VAL A 5 -41.73 3.51 11.48
N ASP A 6 -40.68 4.16 10.99
CA ASP A 6 -39.28 3.79 11.24
C ASP A 6 -38.37 5.01 11.08
N ILE A 7 -37.17 4.95 11.67
CA ILE A 7 -36.18 6.03 11.65
C ILE A 7 -34.78 5.47 11.40
N THR A 8 -33.97 6.23 10.66
CA THR A 8 -32.56 5.89 10.44
C THR A 8 -31.70 7.15 10.33
N ILE A 9 -30.38 7.00 10.42
CA ILE A 9 -29.42 8.09 10.26
C ILE A 9 -28.51 7.75 9.08
N ASN A 10 -28.39 8.66 8.11
CA ASN A 10 -27.54 8.45 6.95
C ASN A 10 -26.06 8.78 7.23
N GLU A 11 -25.16 8.54 6.27
CA GLU A 11 -23.71 8.76 6.45
C GLU A 11 -23.35 10.22 6.70
N ASN A 12 -24.14 11.17 6.17
CA ASN A 12 -23.99 12.60 6.42
C ASN A 12 -24.45 13.02 7.84
N GLY A 13 -25.02 12.11 8.63
CA GLY A 13 -25.56 12.41 9.96
C GLY A 13 -26.96 13.04 9.94
N ASN A 14 -27.66 12.98 8.81
CA ASN A 14 -29.04 13.44 8.70
C ASN A 14 -30.01 12.36 9.21
N LEU A 15 -31.06 12.80 9.90
CA LEU A 15 -32.13 11.94 10.40
C LEU A 15 -33.18 11.74 9.29
N CYS A 16 -33.37 10.49 8.87
CA CYS A 16 -34.40 10.09 7.92
C CYS A 16 -35.55 9.43 8.68
N ILE A 17 -36.77 9.95 8.50
CA ILE A 17 -37.98 9.48 9.16
C ILE A 17 -38.96 9.01 8.10
N LEU A 18 -39.33 7.73 8.15
CA LEU A 18 -40.44 7.20 7.40
C LEU A 18 -41.72 7.45 8.19
N GLY A 19 -42.68 8.21 7.64
CA GLY A 19 -43.89 8.53 8.38
C GLY A 19 -45.14 8.61 7.54
N LYS A 20 -46.27 8.43 8.22
CA LYS A 20 -47.60 8.55 7.63
C LYS A 20 -48.06 10.02 7.63
N MET A 21 -48.49 10.50 6.47
CA MET A 21 -49.10 11.81 6.29
C MET A 21 -50.55 11.78 6.76
N LEU A 22 -51.00 12.91 7.34
CA LEU A 22 -52.39 13.09 7.81
C LEU A 22 -53.39 13.23 6.65
N ILE A 23 -52.90 13.60 5.47
CA ILE A 23 -53.70 13.75 4.26
C ILE A 23 -53.61 12.45 3.48
N ASN A 24 -54.70 11.68 3.50
CA ASN A 24 -54.83 10.50 2.66
C ASN A 24 -55.08 10.92 1.20
N VAL A 25 -54.48 10.20 0.26
CA VAL A 25 -54.74 10.39 -1.17
C VAL A 25 -56.03 9.64 -1.51
N ILE A 26 -56.93 10.27 -2.25
CA ILE A 26 -58.21 9.65 -2.65
C ILE A 26 -58.00 8.98 -4.01
N ASP A 27 -58.18 7.66 -4.07
CA ASP A 27 -58.15 6.90 -5.33
C ASP A 27 -59.33 7.27 -6.25
N LYS A 28 -59.28 6.91 -7.53
CA LYS A 28 -60.37 7.08 -8.52
C LYS A 28 -61.71 6.50 -8.05
N ASN A 29 -61.67 5.51 -7.16
CA ASN A 29 -62.84 4.88 -6.54
C ASN A 29 -63.30 5.55 -5.22
N LYS A 30 -62.82 6.75 -4.91
CA LYS A 30 -63.06 7.49 -3.65
C LYS A 30 -62.58 6.79 -2.37
N ASN A 31 -61.63 5.85 -2.48
CA ASN A 31 -61.02 5.20 -1.34
C ASN A 31 -59.87 6.06 -0.77
N SER A 32 -59.85 6.22 0.54
CA SER A 32 -58.82 6.94 1.28
C SER A 32 -57.56 6.08 1.43
N ILE A 33 -56.52 6.34 0.64
CA ILE A 33 -55.23 5.64 0.70
C ILE A 33 -54.29 6.40 1.65
N PRO A 34 -53.72 5.72 2.67
CA PRO A 34 -52.71 6.33 3.53
C PRO A 34 -51.47 6.71 2.72
N ASN A 35 -51.05 7.98 2.82
CA ASN A 35 -49.89 8.50 2.12
C ASN A 35 -48.65 8.40 3.03
N TYR A 36 -47.60 7.74 2.55
CA TYR A 36 -46.36 7.54 3.31
C TYR A 36 -45.21 8.27 2.63
N GLN A 37 -44.44 9.03 3.39
CA GLN A 37 -43.32 9.80 2.84
C GLN A 37 -42.09 9.68 3.74
N ILE A 38 -40.92 9.73 3.12
CA ILE A 38 -39.63 9.79 3.81
C ILE A 38 -39.27 11.25 3.97
N PHE A 39 -38.99 11.68 5.19
CA PHE A 39 -38.57 13.04 5.53
C PHE A 39 -37.13 13.03 6.02
N THR A 40 -36.29 13.91 5.47
CA THR A 40 -34.88 14.03 5.87
C THR A 40 -34.65 15.34 6.59
N TYR A 41 -33.98 15.28 7.74
CA TYR A 41 -33.68 16.42 8.61
C TYR A 41 -32.18 16.51 8.89
N ASP A 42 -31.63 17.73 8.86
CA ASP A 42 -30.26 18.00 9.32
C ASP A 42 -30.25 18.00 10.85
N VAL A 43 -29.50 17.08 11.46
CA VAL A 43 -29.41 16.95 12.93
C VAL A 43 -28.65 18.13 13.54
N ASN A 44 -27.67 18.70 12.85
CA ASN A 44 -26.85 19.80 13.33
C ASN A 44 -27.64 21.12 13.31
N ASN A 45 -28.35 21.37 12.21
CA ASN A 45 -29.10 22.62 12.01
C ASN A 45 -30.58 22.52 12.44
N ARG A 46 -31.05 21.33 12.84
CA ARG A 46 -32.46 21.02 13.17
C ARG A 46 -33.44 21.51 12.10
N SER A 47 -33.02 21.45 10.85
CA SER A 47 -33.77 21.98 9.71
C SER A 47 -34.27 20.86 8.83
N PHE A 48 -35.45 21.08 8.24
CA PHE A 48 -36.00 20.17 7.24
C PHE A 48 -35.24 20.32 5.93
N ILE A 49 -34.78 19.20 5.36
CA ILE A 49 -34.06 19.19 4.08
C ILE A 49 -35.06 18.94 2.96
N GLN A 50 -35.72 17.78 2.96
CA GLN A 50 -36.59 17.35 1.87
C GLN A 50 -37.50 16.18 2.26
N GLY A 51 -38.54 15.95 1.46
CA GLY A 51 -39.40 14.78 1.57
C GLY A 51 -39.76 14.17 0.22
N PHE A 52 -39.69 12.85 0.10
CA PHE A 52 -39.87 12.11 -1.16
C PHE A 52 -40.43 10.69 -0.93
N GLY A 53 -40.72 9.95 -2.00
CA GLY A 53 -41.19 8.56 -1.96
C GLY A 53 -42.70 8.36 -1.87
N GLY A 54 -43.48 9.44 -1.72
CA GLY A 54 -44.96 9.40 -1.57
C GLY A 54 -45.71 8.59 -2.63
N ASP A 55 -45.25 8.67 -3.88
CA ASP A 55 -45.93 8.03 -5.01
C ASP A 55 -45.69 6.51 -5.10
N TYR A 56 -44.64 6.01 -4.43
CA TYR A 56 -44.22 4.60 -4.51
C TYR A 56 -44.68 3.79 -3.29
N LEU A 57 -44.73 4.42 -2.11
CA LEU A 57 -44.94 3.74 -0.83
C LEU A 57 -46.43 3.56 -0.50
N LYS A 58 -46.85 2.31 -0.29
CA LYS A 58 -48.24 1.93 0.04
C LYS A 58 -48.40 1.46 1.48
N LYS A 59 -47.51 0.59 1.95
CA LYS A 59 -47.47 0.09 3.32
C LYS A 59 -46.03 -0.24 3.73
N PRO A 60 -45.16 0.79 3.84
CA PRO A 60 -43.78 0.60 4.20
C PRO A 60 -43.68 0.17 5.67
N VAL A 61 -42.70 -0.68 5.98
CA VAL A 61 -42.53 -1.28 7.32
C VAL A 61 -41.15 -1.01 7.91
N GLY A 62 -40.14 -0.82 7.07
CA GLY A 62 -38.77 -0.61 7.52
C GLY A 62 -37.99 0.30 6.58
N LEU A 63 -37.06 1.05 7.16
CA LEU A 63 -36.20 2.02 6.52
C LEU A 63 -34.76 1.83 7.00
N ALA A 64 -33.83 1.62 6.07
CA ALA A 64 -32.40 1.53 6.39
C ALA A 64 -31.56 2.43 5.48
N ALA A 65 -30.53 3.05 6.05
CA ALA A 65 -29.53 3.82 5.32
C ALA A 65 -28.34 2.93 4.94
N GLY A 66 -27.96 2.95 3.66
CA GLY A 66 -26.76 2.34 3.13
C GLY A 66 -25.68 3.37 2.81
N LYS A 67 -24.68 2.93 2.03
CA LYS A 67 -23.60 3.79 1.53
C LYS A 67 -24.10 4.87 0.58
N ASP A 68 -23.31 5.95 0.47
CA ASP A 68 -23.55 7.05 -0.47
C ASP A 68 -24.92 7.73 -0.22
N ASN A 69 -25.38 7.74 1.03
CA ASN A 69 -26.68 8.24 1.46
C ASN A 69 -27.89 7.59 0.76
N THR A 70 -27.71 6.37 0.24
CA THR A 70 -28.80 5.60 -0.35
C THR A 70 -29.73 5.07 0.73
N LEU A 71 -31.04 5.24 0.58
CA LEU A 71 -32.05 4.71 1.49
C LEU A 71 -32.75 3.51 0.89
N TYR A 72 -32.92 2.46 1.68
CA TYR A 72 -33.65 1.25 1.30
C TYR A 72 -34.92 1.14 2.12
N VAL A 73 -36.05 0.94 1.45
CA VAL A 73 -37.36 0.80 2.07
C VAL A 73 -37.98 -0.53 1.65
N ILE A 74 -38.52 -1.23 2.64
CA ILE A 74 -39.33 -2.44 2.44
C ILE A 74 -40.82 -2.11 2.62
N ASP A 75 -41.62 -2.56 1.67
CA ASP A 75 -43.08 -2.37 1.66
C ASP A 75 -43.80 -3.72 1.62
N ARG A 76 -44.84 -3.89 2.46
CA ARG A 76 -45.64 -5.13 2.50
C ARG A 76 -46.42 -5.42 1.22
N MET A 77 -46.54 -4.45 0.34
CA MET A 77 -47.27 -4.54 -0.94
C MET A 77 -46.33 -4.64 -2.14
N HIS A 78 -45.01 -4.68 -1.94
CA HIS A 78 -44.00 -4.79 -2.98
C HIS A 78 -43.06 -5.97 -2.71
N ASN A 79 -42.72 -6.73 -3.75
CA ASN A 79 -41.91 -7.95 -3.64
C ASN A 79 -40.41 -7.67 -3.84
N GLY A 80 -39.91 -6.57 -3.29
CA GLY A 80 -38.51 -6.15 -3.45
C GLY A 80 -38.17 -4.97 -2.55
N PHE A 81 -37.09 -4.28 -2.86
CA PHE A 81 -36.65 -3.09 -2.16
C PHE A 81 -36.86 -1.84 -3.02
N PHE A 82 -37.38 -0.79 -2.41
CA PHE A 82 -37.29 0.55 -2.97
C PHE A 82 -35.98 1.19 -2.53
N ARG A 83 -35.11 1.50 -3.50
CA ARG A 83 -33.84 2.19 -3.30
C ARG A 83 -34.01 3.65 -3.71
N PHE A 84 -33.80 4.58 -2.77
CA PHE A 84 -33.84 6.01 -3.02
C PHE A 84 -32.43 6.61 -2.94
N ASN A 85 -32.06 7.44 -3.92
CA ASN A 85 -30.84 8.25 -3.84
C ASN A 85 -31.06 9.53 -3.01
N GLU A 86 -29.99 10.31 -2.84
CA GLU A 86 -30.05 11.59 -2.10
C GLU A 86 -31.01 12.60 -2.76
N GLN A 87 -31.29 12.49 -4.05
CA GLN A 87 -32.22 13.36 -4.78
C GLN A 87 -33.68 12.89 -4.69
N GLY A 88 -33.94 11.73 -4.08
CA GLY A 88 -35.27 11.14 -3.94
C GLY A 88 -35.76 10.35 -5.17
N GLU A 89 -34.88 10.06 -6.13
CA GLU A 89 -35.18 9.18 -7.27
C GLU A 89 -35.24 7.73 -6.80
N CYS A 90 -36.29 7.01 -7.22
CA CYS A 90 -36.56 5.64 -6.82
C CYS A 90 -36.04 4.64 -7.87
N SER A 91 -35.39 3.57 -7.40
CA SER A 91 -35.10 2.36 -8.17
C SER A 91 -35.65 1.15 -7.43
N GLU A 92 -36.39 0.29 -8.11
CA GLU A 92 -36.82 -1.00 -7.57
C GLU A 92 -35.70 -2.03 -7.79
N ILE A 93 -35.32 -2.77 -6.74
CA ILE A 93 -34.26 -3.78 -6.80
C ILE A 93 -34.66 -5.05 -6.03
N GLY A 94 -34.12 -6.19 -6.47
CA GLY A 94 -34.35 -7.50 -5.86
C GLY A 94 -35.76 -8.05 -6.09
N ASP A 95 -35.90 -9.36 -5.91
CA ASP A 95 -37.20 -10.05 -6.00
C ASP A 95 -37.31 -11.10 -4.88
N PHE A 96 -38.17 -10.81 -3.90
CA PHE A 96 -38.39 -11.70 -2.76
C PHE A 96 -39.07 -13.02 -3.14
N SER A 97 -39.74 -13.09 -4.30
CA SER A 97 -40.42 -14.31 -4.74
C SER A 97 -39.45 -15.42 -5.18
N THR A 98 -38.20 -15.07 -5.46
CA THR A 98 -37.16 -16.01 -5.91
C THR A 98 -36.43 -16.71 -4.76
N ILE A 99 -36.69 -16.31 -3.51
CA ILE A 99 -35.96 -16.78 -2.34
C ILE A 99 -36.52 -18.14 -1.88
N PRO A 100 -35.65 -19.14 -1.61
CA PRO A 100 -36.06 -20.40 -1.01
C PRO A 100 -36.80 -20.18 0.33
N ASP A 101 -37.88 -20.92 0.55
CA ASP A 101 -38.65 -20.96 1.80
C ASP A 101 -39.38 -19.66 2.24
N VAL A 102 -39.23 -18.55 1.50
CA VAL A 102 -39.95 -17.28 1.76
C VAL A 102 -41.31 -17.24 1.07
N GLY A 103 -41.42 -17.69 -0.19
CA GLY A 103 -42.70 -17.72 -0.92
C GLY A 103 -43.44 -16.37 -0.95
N ASN A 104 -44.62 -16.32 -0.32
CA ASN A 104 -45.47 -15.11 -0.20
C ASN A 104 -45.34 -14.39 1.15
N MET A 105 -44.31 -14.71 1.95
CA MET A 105 -44.11 -14.09 3.26
C MET A 105 -43.73 -12.61 3.12
N LYS A 106 -44.21 -11.80 4.07
CA LYS A 106 -43.99 -10.36 4.03
C LYS A 106 -42.75 -9.96 4.83
N PRO A 107 -41.99 -8.95 4.34
CA PRO A 107 -40.86 -8.41 5.09
C PRO A 107 -41.37 -7.61 6.29
N PHE A 108 -40.62 -7.69 7.39
CA PHE A 108 -40.94 -7.06 8.67
C PHE A 108 -39.91 -6.01 9.09
N LEU A 109 -38.62 -6.35 9.08
CA LEU A 109 -37.53 -5.46 9.48
C LEU A 109 -36.41 -5.45 8.44
N ILE A 110 -35.68 -4.34 8.38
CA ILE A 110 -34.52 -4.17 7.51
C ILE A 110 -33.36 -3.52 8.30
N THR A 111 -32.14 -3.95 8.04
CA THR A 111 -30.93 -3.24 8.47
C THR A 111 -29.81 -3.44 7.45
N ILE A 112 -28.82 -2.55 7.46
CA ILE A 112 -27.71 -2.56 6.49
C ILE A 112 -26.39 -2.46 7.25
N ASP A 113 -25.42 -3.30 6.89
CA ASP A 113 -24.06 -3.22 7.41
C ASP A 113 -23.24 -2.13 6.69
N LYS A 114 -22.19 -1.62 7.32
CA LYS A 114 -21.19 -0.74 6.72
C LYS A 114 -20.55 -1.30 5.45
N LYS A 115 -20.60 -2.62 5.21
CA LYS A 115 -20.13 -3.20 3.94
C LYS A 115 -21.12 -2.97 2.80
N GLY A 116 -22.40 -2.74 3.11
CA GLY A 116 -23.51 -2.57 2.16
C GLY A 116 -24.44 -3.79 2.09
N SER A 117 -24.15 -4.87 2.82
CA SER A 117 -25.05 -6.03 2.87
C SER A 117 -26.34 -5.67 3.61
N ILE A 118 -27.46 -6.05 3.03
CA ILE A 118 -28.81 -5.80 3.53
C ILE A 118 -29.29 -7.05 4.26
N PHE A 119 -29.88 -6.89 5.44
CA PHE A 119 -30.48 -7.97 6.21
C PHE A 119 -31.98 -7.68 6.35
N VAL A 120 -32.80 -8.66 6.01
CA VAL A 120 -34.27 -8.56 6.10
C VAL A 120 -34.80 -9.68 6.96
N VAL A 121 -35.72 -9.34 7.85
CA VAL A 121 -36.47 -10.31 8.66
C VAL A 121 -37.86 -10.48 8.06
N PHE A 122 -38.27 -11.72 7.80
CA PHE A 122 -39.59 -12.08 7.32
C PHE A 122 -40.50 -12.59 8.46
N GLU A 123 -41.82 -12.68 8.21
CA GLU A 123 -42.83 -13.06 9.22
C GLU A 123 -42.58 -14.42 9.92
N ASN A 124 -41.81 -15.34 9.34
CA ASN A 124 -41.43 -16.62 9.96
C ASN A 124 -40.10 -16.56 10.74
N GLU A 125 -39.68 -15.38 11.21
CA GLU A 125 -38.39 -15.17 11.90
C GLU A 125 -37.16 -15.55 11.03
N LEU A 126 -37.36 -15.72 9.72
CA LEU A 126 -36.31 -15.98 8.75
C LEU A 126 -35.53 -14.69 8.50
N VAL A 127 -34.23 -14.73 8.78
CA VAL A 127 -33.31 -13.62 8.52
C VAL A 127 -32.54 -13.91 7.23
N CYS A 128 -32.85 -13.17 6.18
CA CYS A 128 -32.20 -13.29 4.88
C CYS A 128 -31.16 -12.17 4.70
N GLN A 129 -30.02 -12.52 4.10
CA GLN A 129 -28.98 -11.59 3.69
C GLN A 129 -29.05 -11.35 2.19
N PHE A 130 -28.86 -10.10 1.78
CA PHE A 130 -28.81 -9.65 0.41
C PHE A 130 -27.58 -8.76 0.17
N ASP A 131 -27.15 -8.71 -1.07
CA ASP A 131 -26.17 -7.76 -1.56
C ASP A 131 -26.84 -6.39 -1.86
N PRO A 132 -26.06 -5.29 -1.93
CA PRO A 132 -26.62 -3.95 -2.20
C PRO A 132 -27.40 -3.82 -3.52
N ASP A 133 -27.19 -4.75 -4.46
CA ASP A 133 -27.91 -4.83 -5.73
C ASP A 133 -29.26 -5.56 -5.63
N GLY A 134 -29.63 -6.03 -4.43
CA GLY A 134 -30.85 -6.79 -4.17
C GLY A 134 -30.71 -8.29 -4.43
N SER A 135 -29.52 -8.79 -4.80
CA SER A 135 -29.28 -10.22 -4.99
C SER A 135 -29.34 -10.95 -3.64
N TYR A 136 -30.06 -12.06 -3.58
CA TYR A 136 -30.11 -12.91 -2.38
C TYR A 136 -28.77 -13.63 -2.16
N THR A 137 -28.20 -13.50 -0.97
CA THR A 137 -26.89 -14.03 -0.60
C THR A 137 -26.99 -15.30 0.25
N GLY A 138 -28.05 -15.47 1.05
CA GLY A 138 -28.24 -16.62 1.92
C GLY A 138 -29.15 -16.34 3.13
N THR A 139 -29.45 -17.37 3.91
CA THR A 139 -30.28 -17.27 5.13
C THR A 139 -29.44 -17.51 6.39
N ILE A 140 -29.68 -16.73 7.44
CA ILE A 140 -29.05 -16.89 8.75
C ILE A 140 -29.94 -17.79 9.61
N THR A 141 -29.40 -18.94 10.02
CA THR A 141 -30.09 -19.84 10.94
C THR A 141 -30.02 -19.29 12.36
N LEU A 142 -31.19 -19.13 12.98
CA LEU A 142 -31.34 -18.70 14.36
C LEU A 142 -31.60 -19.90 15.28
N PRO A 143 -31.09 -19.91 16.53
CA PRO A 143 -31.47 -20.89 17.53
C PRO A 143 -32.99 -20.90 17.79
N ASP A 144 -33.59 -22.09 17.88
CA ASP A 144 -35.04 -22.30 18.08
C ASP A 144 -35.63 -21.62 19.33
N SER A 145 -34.79 -21.21 20.30
CA SER A 145 -35.20 -20.63 21.57
C SER A 145 -35.34 -19.10 21.58
N ILE A 146 -35.17 -18.44 20.43
CA ILE A 146 -35.12 -16.97 20.36
C ILE A 146 -36.50 -16.35 20.58
N GLY A 147 -37.59 -16.91 20.08
CA GLY A 147 -38.93 -16.29 20.14
C GLY A 147 -39.09 -15.11 19.18
N GLU A 148 -40.18 -14.35 19.30
CA GLU A 148 -40.55 -13.31 18.31
C GLU A 148 -39.53 -12.16 18.21
N ILE A 149 -39.00 -11.95 17.00
CA ILE A 149 -38.03 -10.90 16.69
C ILE A 149 -38.71 -9.53 16.66
N THR A 150 -38.20 -8.62 17.48
CA THR A 150 -38.74 -7.25 17.63
C THR A 150 -37.86 -6.20 16.97
N GLY A 151 -36.58 -6.50 16.72
CA GLY A 151 -35.62 -5.53 16.22
C GLY A 151 -34.33 -6.17 15.73
N ILE A 152 -33.65 -5.47 14.81
CA ILE A 152 -32.40 -5.90 14.21
C ILE A 152 -31.48 -4.69 14.00
N ALA A 153 -30.20 -4.82 14.35
CA ALA A 153 -29.22 -3.76 14.21
C ALA A 153 -27.82 -4.33 13.92
N VAL A 154 -26.99 -3.58 13.21
CA VAL A 154 -25.60 -3.97 12.91
C VAL A 154 -24.63 -2.98 13.56
N ASP A 155 -23.52 -3.46 14.10
CA ASP A 155 -22.48 -2.60 14.65
C ASP A 155 -21.42 -2.19 13.61
N PRO A 156 -20.55 -1.21 13.91
CA PRO A 156 -19.49 -0.79 13.00
C PRO A 156 -18.47 -1.87 12.61
N LYS A 157 -18.48 -3.03 13.30
CA LYS A 157 -17.60 -4.17 13.03
C LYS A 157 -18.29 -5.26 12.18
N GLY A 158 -19.56 -5.06 11.80
CA GLY A 158 -20.37 -6.01 11.04
C GLY A 158 -20.99 -7.13 11.88
N ARG A 159 -21.15 -6.94 13.20
CA ARG A 159 -21.86 -7.90 14.07
C ARG A 159 -23.35 -7.55 14.12
N LEU A 160 -24.18 -8.58 14.02
CA LEU A 160 -25.63 -8.47 13.98
C LEU A 160 -26.22 -8.66 15.38
N TYR A 161 -27.04 -7.72 15.81
CA TYR A 161 -27.79 -7.73 17.05
C TYR A 161 -29.26 -7.94 16.73
N ILE A 162 -29.85 -8.99 17.28
CA ILE A 162 -31.28 -9.29 17.14
C ILE A 162 -31.92 -9.20 18.51
N SER A 163 -32.94 -8.36 18.66
CA SER A 163 -33.75 -8.31 19.87
C SER A 163 -34.97 -9.20 19.72
N SER A 164 -35.22 -10.02 20.72
CA SER A 164 -36.37 -10.89 20.80
C SER A 164 -37.05 -10.77 22.16
N THR A 165 -38.27 -11.29 22.27
CA THR A 165 -39.03 -11.41 23.52
C THR A 165 -38.24 -12.11 24.64
N ASN A 166 -37.36 -13.07 24.29
CA ASN A 166 -36.55 -13.81 25.27
C ASN A 166 -35.17 -13.18 25.56
N GLY A 167 -34.79 -12.10 24.88
CA GLY A 167 -33.50 -11.42 25.09
C GLY A 167 -32.85 -10.89 23.81
N ILE A 168 -31.58 -10.47 23.93
CA ILE A 168 -30.80 -9.95 22.81
C ILE A 168 -29.76 -10.99 22.42
N VAL A 169 -29.72 -11.34 21.13
CA VAL A 169 -28.75 -12.26 20.56
C VAL A 169 -27.72 -11.48 19.76
N LEU A 170 -26.44 -11.72 20.08
CA LEU A 170 -25.32 -11.23 19.30
C LEU A 170 -24.86 -12.34 18.35
N LEU A 171 -25.11 -12.13 17.07
CA LEU A 171 -24.61 -12.99 16.02
C LEU A 171 -23.38 -12.34 15.40
N THR A 172 -22.27 -13.07 15.41
CA THR A 172 -21.22 -12.78 14.44
C THR A 172 -21.74 -13.33 13.13
N THR A 173 -21.86 -12.50 12.09
CA THR A 173 -22.19 -12.96 10.74
C THR A 173 -21.02 -13.79 10.19
N GLN A 174 -20.77 -14.95 10.77
CA GLN A 174 -20.11 -16.02 10.06
C GLN A 174 -21.16 -16.49 9.06
N GLN A 175 -21.07 -15.96 7.84
CA GLN A 175 -21.82 -16.47 6.71
C GLN A 175 -21.60 -17.99 6.69
N SER A 176 -22.66 -18.77 6.89
CA SER A 176 -22.58 -20.21 6.70
C SER A 176 -22.54 -20.45 5.19
N PHE A 177 -21.34 -20.57 4.62
CA PHE A 177 -21.14 -20.80 3.19
C PHE A 177 -21.32 -22.26 2.77
N THR A 178 -21.80 -23.11 3.68
CA THR A 178 -21.86 -24.54 3.47
C THR A 178 -22.94 -24.91 2.47
N LYS A 179 -22.55 -25.67 1.45
CA LYS A 179 -23.42 -26.27 0.41
C LYS A 179 -24.01 -25.31 -0.63
N GLU A 180 -23.80 -24.00 -0.55
CA GLU A 180 -24.23 -23.07 -1.60
C GLU A 180 -23.20 -22.99 -2.74
N LYS A 181 -23.65 -23.26 -3.97
CA LYS A 181 -22.84 -23.03 -5.19
C LYS A 181 -22.95 -21.56 -5.59
N ARG A 182 -21.82 -20.86 -5.62
CA ARG A 182 -21.73 -19.48 -6.14
C ARG A 182 -21.02 -19.46 -7.48
N TYR A 183 -21.46 -18.59 -8.37
CA TYR A 183 -20.95 -18.50 -9.74
C TYR A 183 -20.23 -17.17 -9.97
N TYR A 184 -19.10 -17.25 -10.65
CA TYR A 184 -18.39 -16.12 -11.23
C TYR A 184 -18.46 -16.22 -12.75
N TYR A 185 -18.84 -15.14 -13.41
CA TYR A 185 -18.80 -15.01 -14.87
C TYR A 185 -17.71 -14.01 -15.24
N SER A 186 -16.83 -14.39 -16.17
CA SER A 186 -15.83 -13.46 -16.68
C SER A 186 -16.49 -12.45 -17.62
N ARG A 187 -15.85 -11.27 -17.74
CA ARG A 187 -16.04 -10.42 -18.93
C ARG A 187 -15.67 -11.18 -20.20
N THR A 188 -16.10 -10.66 -21.34
CA THR A 188 -15.66 -11.16 -22.64
C THR A 188 -14.13 -11.02 -22.75
N LEU A 189 -13.44 -12.15 -22.92
CA LEU A 189 -12.01 -12.19 -23.17
C LEU A 189 -11.78 -12.27 -24.67
N GLU A 190 -11.00 -11.35 -25.22
CA GLU A 190 -10.76 -11.25 -26.65
C GLU A 190 -9.29 -11.53 -26.97
N SER A 191 -9.06 -12.42 -27.92
CA SER A 191 -7.72 -12.77 -28.42
C SER A 191 -7.26 -11.94 -29.63
N GLY A 192 -8.20 -11.32 -30.36
CA GLY A 192 -7.95 -10.62 -31.62
C GLY A 192 -7.63 -11.53 -32.82
N ILE A 193 -7.66 -12.86 -32.64
CA ILE A 193 -7.33 -13.85 -33.67
C ILE A 193 -8.60 -14.66 -33.98
N GLU A 194 -9.03 -14.71 -35.24
CA GLU A 194 -10.14 -15.58 -35.66
C GLU A 194 -9.79 -17.06 -35.42
N LYS A 195 -10.76 -17.83 -34.91
CA LYS A 195 -10.56 -19.24 -34.56
C LYS A 195 -9.38 -19.47 -33.60
N CYS A 196 -9.13 -18.52 -32.69
CA CYS A 196 -8.08 -18.65 -31.71
C CYS A 196 -8.24 -19.92 -30.88
N GLN A 197 -7.16 -20.70 -30.78
CA GLN A 197 -7.07 -21.85 -29.90
C GLN A 197 -6.60 -21.36 -28.53
N TRP A 198 -7.47 -21.45 -27.53
CA TRP A 198 -7.10 -21.15 -26.15
C TRP A 198 -6.22 -22.26 -25.58
N HIS A 199 -5.20 -21.91 -24.80
CA HIS A 199 -4.20 -22.89 -24.35
C HIS A 199 -4.53 -23.44 -22.96
N ARG A 200 -4.44 -22.58 -21.95
CA ARG A 200 -4.51 -22.97 -20.53
C ARG A 200 -5.11 -21.86 -19.68
N LEU A 201 -5.80 -22.25 -18.62
CA LEU A 201 -6.26 -21.39 -17.53
C LEU A 201 -5.46 -21.74 -16.27
N SER A 202 -4.83 -20.75 -15.65
CA SER A 202 -4.18 -20.89 -14.34
C SER A 202 -4.93 -20.03 -13.32
N LEU A 203 -5.30 -20.62 -12.19
CA LEU A 203 -5.97 -19.97 -11.07
C LEU A 203 -5.07 -20.06 -9.84
N LYS A 204 -4.84 -18.92 -9.18
CA LYS A 204 -4.20 -18.88 -7.88
C LYS A 204 -5.28 -18.70 -6.82
N ALA A 205 -5.56 -19.74 -6.05
CA ALA A 205 -6.69 -19.75 -5.13
C ALA A 205 -6.29 -20.22 -3.73
N ASP A 206 -6.81 -19.55 -2.70
CA ASP A 206 -6.81 -20.07 -1.33
C ASP A 206 -8.06 -20.93 -1.17
N LEU A 207 -7.86 -22.25 -1.14
CA LEU A 207 -8.93 -23.23 -1.12
C LEU A 207 -8.88 -24.00 0.21
N PRO A 208 -9.87 -23.82 1.10
CA PRO A 208 -9.99 -24.64 2.29
C PRO A 208 -10.27 -26.10 1.91
N PRO A 209 -9.96 -27.05 2.81
CA PRO A 209 -10.31 -28.45 2.60
C PRO A 209 -11.81 -28.59 2.34
N GLU A 210 -12.18 -29.55 1.48
CA GLU A 210 -13.57 -29.80 1.07
C GLU A 210 -14.20 -28.66 0.24
N THR A 211 -13.37 -27.96 -0.53
CA THR A 211 -13.85 -27.05 -1.59
C THR A 211 -13.87 -27.75 -2.94
N LEU A 212 -14.97 -27.60 -3.66
CA LEU A 212 -15.09 -27.99 -5.07
C LEU A 212 -15.08 -26.74 -5.96
N VAL A 213 -14.21 -26.77 -6.96
CA VAL A 213 -14.13 -25.75 -8.02
C VAL A 213 -14.53 -26.40 -9.34
N GLU A 214 -15.58 -25.89 -9.96
CA GLU A 214 -16.03 -26.33 -11.29
C GLU A 214 -15.78 -25.18 -12.28
N VAL A 215 -15.01 -25.44 -13.33
CA VAL A 215 -14.78 -24.46 -14.40
C VAL A 215 -15.55 -24.86 -15.63
N TYR A 216 -16.29 -23.90 -16.17
CA TYR A 216 -17.03 -23.95 -17.41
C TYR A 216 -16.49 -22.88 -18.34
N TYR A 217 -16.44 -23.16 -19.64
CA TYR A 217 -15.98 -22.20 -20.63
C TYR A 217 -16.77 -22.31 -21.93
N TYR A 218 -16.80 -21.21 -22.68
CA TYR A 218 -17.40 -21.15 -24.01
C TYR A 218 -16.55 -20.24 -24.88
N SER A 219 -16.26 -20.67 -26.11
CA SER A 219 -15.50 -19.89 -27.08
C SER A 219 -16.27 -19.75 -28.39
N SER A 220 -16.29 -18.56 -28.96
CA SER A 220 -16.96 -18.28 -30.25
C SER A 220 -16.24 -17.18 -31.02
N ASP A 221 -16.44 -17.16 -32.34
CA ASP A 221 -16.05 -16.05 -33.23
C ASP A 221 -17.22 -15.05 -33.45
N ASP A 222 -18.41 -15.36 -32.94
CA ASP A 222 -19.62 -14.57 -33.17
C ASP A 222 -19.60 -13.23 -32.43
N GLN A 223 -19.61 -12.14 -33.20
CA GLN A 223 -19.59 -10.77 -32.71
C GLN A 223 -20.96 -10.31 -32.19
N GLU A 224 -22.08 -10.81 -32.73
CA GLU A 224 -23.42 -10.46 -32.25
C GLU A 224 -23.63 -11.03 -30.83
N LEU A 225 -23.16 -12.25 -30.61
CA LEU A 225 -23.18 -12.89 -29.30
C LEU A 225 -22.35 -12.10 -28.28
N GLN A 226 -21.15 -11.64 -28.67
CA GLN A 226 -20.31 -10.78 -27.83
C GLN A 226 -20.99 -9.47 -27.43
N GLN A 227 -21.57 -8.74 -28.38
CA GLN A 227 -22.27 -7.50 -28.09
C GLN A 227 -23.43 -7.71 -27.12
N SER A 228 -24.23 -8.77 -27.33
CA SER A 228 -25.35 -9.07 -26.46
C SER A 228 -24.95 -9.41 -25.02
N ILE A 229 -23.84 -10.12 -24.83
CA ILE A 229 -23.32 -10.47 -23.49
C ILE A 229 -22.75 -9.23 -22.80
N ASP A 230 -22.00 -8.40 -23.54
CA ASP A 230 -21.45 -7.17 -22.98
C ASP A 230 -22.56 -6.20 -22.57
N GLU A 231 -23.63 -6.06 -23.37
CA GLU A 231 -24.82 -5.28 -22.98
C GLU A 231 -25.43 -5.77 -21.66
N ILE A 232 -25.55 -7.09 -21.46
CA ILE A 232 -26.05 -7.68 -20.20
C ILE A 232 -25.09 -7.38 -19.04
N LEU A 233 -23.78 -7.52 -19.25
CA LEU A 233 -22.78 -7.31 -18.20
C LEU A 233 -22.72 -5.84 -17.76
N TYR A 234 -22.79 -4.91 -18.70
CA TYR A 234 -22.69 -3.46 -18.46
C TYR A 234 -24.01 -2.81 -18.02
N ASP A 235 -25.15 -3.51 -18.10
CA ASP A 235 -26.42 -3.00 -17.62
C ASP A 235 -26.37 -2.75 -16.10
N LYS A 236 -26.48 -1.49 -15.68
CA LYS A 236 -26.43 -1.12 -14.25
C LYS A 236 -27.75 -1.34 -13.51
N LEU A 237 -28.85 -1.57 -14.23
CA LEU A 237 -30.17 -1.71 -13.64
C LEU A 237 -30.45 -3.16 -13.20
N LYS A 238 -29.82 -4.14 -13.86
CA LYS A 238 -29.99 -5.56 -13.55
C LYS A 238 -29.14 -6.02 -12.37
N SER A 239 -29.73 -6.85 -11.53
CA SER A 239 -29.03 -7.54 -10.44
C SER A 239 -28.04 -8.59 -10.97
N THR A 240 -27.08 -8.99 -10.14
CA THR A 240 -26.08 -10.02 -10.51
C THR A 240 -26.73 -11.36 -10.87
N GLN A 241 -27.83 -11.72 -10.21
CA GLN A 241 -28.57 -12.96 -10.48
C GLN A 241 -29.31 -12.93 -11.82
N GLU A 242 -29.95 -11.81 -12.16
CA GLU A 242 -30.62 -11.64 -13.46
C GLU A 242 -29.60 -11.69 -14.60
N LYS A 243 -28.45 -11.04 -14.45
CA LYS A 243 -27.36 -11.10 -15.42
C LYS A 243 -26.89 -12.53 -15.65
N ALA A 244 -26.68 -13.29 -14.57
CA ALA A 244 -26.27 -14.69 -14.67
C ALA A 244 -27.30 -15.54 -15.43
N ARG A 245 -28.59 -15.35 -15.16
CA ARG A 245 -29.68 -16.05 -15.85
C ARG A 245 -29.75 -15.69 -17.34
N ASP A 246 -29.60 -14.42 -17.68
CA ASP A 246 -29.62 -13.95 -19.07
C ASP A 246 -28.42 -14.49 -19.87
N ILE A 247 -27.23 -14.54 -19.26
CA ILE A 247 -26.03 -15.13 -19.86
C ILE A 247 -26.22 -16.64 -20.10
N ASP A 248 -26.73 -17.37 -19.11
CA ASP A 248 -27.01 -18.81 -19.25
C ASP A 248 -28.10 -19.10 -20.30
N ASN A 249 -29.08 -18.20 -20.48
CA ASN A 249 -30.09 -18.33 -21.54
C ASN A 249 -29.48 -18.12 -22.94
N LYS A 250 -28.46 -17.26 -23.07
CA LYS A 250 -27.78 -17.00 -24.34
C LYS A 250 -26.76 -18.09 -24.68
N ILE A 251 -26.00 -18.56 -23.70
CA ILE A 251 -25.02 -19.63 -23.86
C ILE A 251 -25.69 -20.97 -23.57
N SER A 252 -26.26 -21.58 -24.61
CA SER A 252 -27.03 -22.82 -24.49
C SER A 252 -26.22 -24.05 -24.06
N LYS A 253 -24.90 -24.07 -24.31
CA LYS A 253 -24.03 -25.18 -23.94
C LYS A 253 -22.63 -24.72 -23.52
N TRP A 254 -22.42 -24.64 -22.22
CA TRP A 254 -21.08 -24.49 -21.64
C TRP A 254 -20.27 -25.79 -21.79
N HIS A 255 -18.98 -25.68 -22.12
CA HIS A 255 -18.05 -26.81 -22.03
C HIS A 255 -17.61 -27.00 -20.57
N GLY A 256 -17.67 -28.24 -20.08
CA GLY A 256 -17.41 -28.59 -18.68
C GLY A 256 -18.57 -29.42 -18.08
N PRO A 257 -18.59 -29.62 -16.75
CA PRO A 257 -17.58 -29.18 -15.79
C PRO A 257 -16.29 -30.00 -15.93
N GLU A 258 -15.14 -29.36 -15.82
CA GLU A 258 -13.91 -30.04 -15.42
C GLU A 258 -13.82 -29.92 -13.88
N PRO A 259 -14.25 -30.95 -13.12
CA PRO A 259 -14.23 -30.89 -11.65
C PRO A 259 -12.79 -30.91 -11.16
N TRP A 260 -12.39 -29.90 -10.38
CA TRP A 260 -11.09 -29.89 -9.75
C TRP A 260 -11.13 -30.68 -8.44
N ASN A 261 -10.72 -31.95 -8.47
CA ASN A 261 -10.48 -32.69 -7.22
C ASN A 261 -9.17 -32.21 -6.61
N ILE A 262 -9.24 -31.60 -5.43
CA ILE A 262 -8.09 -31.34 -4.56
C ILE A 262 -7.64 -32.70 -4.00
N SER A 263 -7.01 -33.55 -4.81
CA SER A 263 -6.42 -34.78 -4.33
C SER A 263 -5.21 -34.42 -3.46
N GLU A 264 -5.34 -34.75 -2.17
CA GLU A 264 -4.36 -34.75 -1.08
C GLU A 264 -3.03 -34.02 -1.32
N LYS A 265 -2.82 -32.99 -0.49
CA LYS A 265 -1.53 -32.38 -0.20
C LYS A 265 -0.42 -33.44 -0.10
N LYS A 266 0.37 -33.61 -1.15
CA LYS A 266 1.75 -34.08 -0.99
C LYS A 266 2.64 -32.86 -0.75
N ASN A 267 3.02 -32.71 0.51
CA ASN A 267 4.11 -31.89 1.02
C ASN A 267 3.98 -30.38 0.85
N GLY A 268 3.49 -29.71 1.91
CA GLY A 268 4.00 -28.41 2.41
C GLY A 268 4.01 -27.17 1.51
N SER A 269 3.73 -27.28 0.22
CA SER A 269 3.73 -26.16 -0.71
C SER A 269 2.42 -25.40 -0.58
N LYS A 270 2.51 -24.14 -0.13
CA LYS A 270 1.39 -23.19 -0.05
C LYS A 270 0.88 -22.72 -1.43
N ASN A 271 1.44 -23.22 -2.53
CA ASN A 271 1.01 -22.82 -3.88
C ASN A 271 -0.12 -23.74 -4.39
N ASN A 272 -1.35 -23.32 -4.13
CA ASN A 272 -2.55 -23.84 -4.79
C ASN A 272 -2.71 -23.18 -6.18
N ASN A 273 -1.72 -23.37 -7.06
CA ASN A 273 -1.84 -23.01 -8.47
C ASN A 273 -2.59 -24.13 -9.21
N LEU A 274 -3.77 -23.82 -9.71
CA LEU A 274 -4.65 -24.75 -10.42
C LEU A 274 -4.53 -24.47 -11.92
N ASN A 275 -4.02 -25.41 -12.70
CA ASN A 275 -3.80 -25.31 -14.15
C ASN A 275 -4.73 -26.22 -14.99
N MET A 276 -5.70 -25.67 -15.71
CA MET A 276 -6.60 -26.41 -16.63
C MET A 276 -6.21 -26.17 -18.09
N LEU A 277 -6.12 -27.23 -18.90
CA LEU A 277 -5.96 -27.11 -20.36
C LEU A 277 -7.33 -27.01 -21.03
N PHE A 278 -7.49 -26.07 -21.97
CA PHE A 278 -8.68 -26.03 -22.83
C PHE A 278 -8.58 -27.18 -23.84
N LYS A 279 -9.57 -28.08 -23.83
CA LYS A 279 -9.56 -29.30 -24.66
C LYS A 279 -10.13 -29.03 -26.05
N GLU A 280 -11.20 -28.23 -26.11
CA GLU A 280 -11.97 -27.96 -27.31
C GLU A 280 -12.38 -26.48 -27.33
N GLY A 281 -12.74 -25.94 -28.50
CA GLY A 281 -13.20 -24.56 -28.63
C GLY A 281 -12.17 -23.65 -29.32
N ALA A 282 -12.43 -23.40 -30.61
CA ALA A 282 -11.76 -22.36 -31.37
C ALA A 282 -12.67 -21.14 -31.40
N GLY A 283 -12.14 -19.97 -31.07
CA GLY A 283 -12.92 -18.74 -31.16
C GLY A 283 -12.15 -17.52 -30.67
N ARG A 284 -12.37 -16.39 -31.33
CA ARG A 284 -11.80 -15.09 -30.99
C ARG A 284 -12.14 -14.67 -29.57
N TYR A 285 -13.36 -14.96 -29.13
CA TYR A 285 -13.90 -14.62 -27.82
C TYR A 285 -13.97 -15.84 -26.90
N LEU A 286 -13.72 -15.62 -25.60
CA LEU A 286 -13.83 -16.61 -24.54
C LEU A 286 -14.61 -16.05 -23.36
N TRP A 287 -15.55 -16.85 -22.86
CA TRP A 287 -16.28 -16.63 -21.62
C TRP A 287 -16.00 -17.77 -20.65
N LEU A 288 -15.80 -17.42 -19.38
CA LEU A 288 -15.56 -18.36 -18.29
C LEU A 288 -16.69 -18.25 -17.27
N LYS A 289 -17.16 -19.40 -16.79
CA LYS A 289 -18.08 -19.53 -15.67
C LYS A 289 -17.42 -20.44 -14.63
N ILE A 290 -17.15 -19.91 -13.44
CA ILE A 290 -16.49 -20.65 -12.36
C ILE A 290 -17.51 -20.82 -11.24
N ALA A 291 -17.81 -22.07 -10.87
CA ALA A 291 -18.62 -22.38 -9.71
C ALA A 291 -17.72 -22.76 -8.53
N LEU A 292 -17.94 -22.09 -7.39
CA LEU A 292 -17.28 -22.35 -6.13
C LEU A 292 -18.31 -22.89 -5.13
N SER A 293 -18.00 -24.03 -4.52
CA SER A 293 -18.78 -24.57 -3.41
C SER A 293 -17.83 -25.08 -2.32
N THR A 294 -18.14 -24.75 -1.07
CA THR A 294 -17.37 -25.22 0.09
C THR A 294 -18.29 -25.98 1.04
N PHE A 295 -17.78 -27.06 1.63
CA PHE A 295 -18.42 -27.74 2.75
C PHE A 295 -17.83 -27.30 4.11
N ASN A 296 -16.87 -26.39 4.10
CA ASN A 296 -16.22 -25.86 5.30
C ASN A 296 -16.96 -24.62 5.85
N GLU A 297 -17.37 -24.69 7.12
CA GLU A 297 -18.11 -23.61 7.81
C GLU A 297 -17.22 -22.42 8.22
N LYS A 298 -15.90 -22.61 8.34
CA LYS A 298 -14.99 -21.64 8.97
C LYS A 298 -14.17 -20.82 7.99
N ALA A 299 -14.00 -21.28 6.76
CA ALA A 299 -13.11 -20.68 5.78
C ALA A 299 -13.78 -20.57 4.41
N THR A 300 -13.63 -19.39 3.80
CA THR A 300 -14.13 -19.11 2.45
C THR A 300 -13.09 -19.48 1.40
N PRO A 301 -13.49 -20.12 0.30
CA PRO A 301 -12.63 -20.24 -0.86
C PRO A 301 -12.47 -18.87 -1.54
N ALA A 302 -11.24 -18.51 -1.88
CA ALA A 302 -10.95 -17.25 -2.55
C ALA A 302 -10.03 -17.48 -3.75
N ILE A 303 -10.42 -16.97 -4.92
CA ILE A 303 -9.54 -16.93 -6.09
C ILE A 303 -8.91 -15.53 -6.14
N SER A 304 -7.59 -15.48 -6.02
CA SER A 304 -6.81 -14.22 -6.00
C SER A 304 -6.38 -13.77 -7.40
N GLN A 305 -6.13 -14.72 -8.30
CA GLN A 305 -5.67 -14.43 -9.65
C GLN A 305 -6.19 -15.46 -10.64
N MET A 306 -6.54 -14.99 -11.82
CA MET A 306 -6.86 -15.81 -12.98
C MET A 306 -6.00 -15.36 -14.17
N ARG A 307 -5.33 -16.32 -14.82
CA ARG A 307 -4.49 -16.08 -15.99
C ARG A 307 -4.88 -17.04 -17.10
N VAL A 308 -5.21 -16.49 -18.26
CA VAL A 308 -5.53 -17.25 -19.48
C VAL A 308 -4.37 -17.11 -20.45
N PHE A 309 -3.92 -18.24 -21.00
CA PHE A 309 -2.84 -18.31 -21.97
C PHE A 309 -3.39 -18.53 -23.38
N TYR A 310 -2.97 -17.68 -24.32
CA TYR A 310 -3.34 -17.73 -25.72
C TYR A 310 -2.30 -16.99 -26.59
N PRO A 311 -2.24 -17.27 -27.91
CA PRO A 311 -2.82 -18.45 -28.56
C PRO A 311 -2.10 -19.73 -28.10
N ARG A 312 -2.68 -20.91 -28.38
CA ARG A 312 -2.03 -22.20 -28.14
C ARG A 312 -0.80 -22.35 -29.01
N ILE A 313 0.33 -21.99 -28.44
CA ILE A 313 1.65 -22.11 -29.05
C ILE A 313 2.28 -23.39 -28.51
N SER A 314 2.07 -24.50 -29.22
CA SER A 314 2.76 -25.74 -28.84
C SER A 314 4.23 -25.70 -29.24
N TYR A 315 5.08 -26.31 -28.42
CA TYR A 315 6.49 -26.60 -28.72
C TYR A 315 6.65 -27.47 -29.96
N LEU A 316 5.59 -28.11 -30.45
CA LEU A 316 5.56 -28.75 -31.76
C LEU A 316 6.09 -27.83 -32.89
N ARG A 317 5.90 -26.51 -32.77
CA ARG A 317 6.44 -25.52 -33.73
C ARG A 317 7.97 -25.55 -33.87
N TYR A 318 8.67 -25.97 -32.82
CA TYR A 318 10.13 -26.05 -32.80
C TYR A 318 10.65 -27.39 -33.32
N LEU A 319 9.75 -28.36 -33.54
CA LEU A 319 10.09 -29.66 -34.09
C LEU A 319 9.98 -29.66 -35.63
N PRO A 320 10.80 -30.47 -36.33
CA PRO A 320 10.74 -30.60 -37.78
C PRO A 320 9.34 -30.95 -38.31
N ALA A 321 9.03 -30.49 -39.52
CA ALA A 321 7.71 -30.64 -40.15
C ALA A 321 7.23 -32.11 -40.24
N ILE A 322 8.14 -33.08 -40.34
CA ILE A 322 7.83 -34.52 -40.40
C ILE A 322 7.01 -35.01 -39.20
N TYR A 323 7.13 -34.36 -38.04
CA TYR A 323 6.35 -34.69 -36.84
C TYR A 323 4.96 -34.02 -36.81
N GLN A 324 4.66 -33.15 -37.77
CA GLN A 324 3.42 -32.38 -37.86
C GLN A 324 2.49 -32.89 -38.98
N GLU A 325 3.02 -33.67 -39.93
CA GLU A 325 2.30 -34.13 -41.13
C GLU A 325 1.14 -35.08 -40.80
N ASP A 326 1.38 -36.08 -39.95
CA ASP A 326 0.34 -37.03 -39.54
C ASP A 326 -0.53 -36.44 -38.42
N LYS A 327 -1.84 -36.32 -38.67
CA LYS A 327 -2.78 -35.68 -37.76
C LYS A 327 -2.85 -36.39 -36.40
N THR A 328 -2.89 -37.72 -36.40
CA THR A 328 -2.95 -38.54 -35.19
C THR A 328 -1.69 -38.41 -34.34
N SER A 329 -0.51 -38.49 -34.98
CA SER A 329 0.77 -38.33 -34.32
C SER A 329 0.96 -36.91 -33.79
N ARG A 330 0.53 -35.89 -34.54
CA ARG A 330 0.57 -34.49 -34.12
C ARG A 330 -0.27 -34.25 -32.86
N GLU A 331 -1.52 -34.70 -32.83
CA GLU A 331 -2.40 -34.55 -31.67
C GLU A 331 -1.83 -35.24 -30.42
N PHE A 332 -1.23 -36.43 -30.59
CA PHE A 332 -0.54 -37.12 -29.51
C PHE A 332 0.69 -36.34 -29.02
N LEU A 333 1.56 -35.90 -29.94
CA LEU A 333 2.80 -35.21 -29.61
C LEU A 333 2.53 -33.85 -28.95
N GLU A 334 1.52 -33.10 -29.42
CA GLU A 334 1.07 -31.85 -28.78
C GLU A 334 0.64 -32.10 -27.32
N ARG A 335 -0.12 -33.17 -27.05
CA ARG A 335 -0.53 -33.53 -25.69
C ARG A 335 0.66 -33.97 -24.84
N PHE A 336 1.58 -34.75 -25.40
CA PHE A 336 2.79 -35.19 -24.71
C PHE A 336 3.70 -34.01 -24.33
N LEU A 337 3.95 -33.10 -25.27
CA LEU A 337 4.77 -31.90 -25.06
C LEU A 337 4.13 -30.93 -24.05
N SER A 338 2.80 -30.85 -23.98
CA SER A 338 2.09 -29.99 -23.02
C SER A 338 2.46 -30.25 -21.55
N ILE A 339 2.88 -31.48 -21.22
CA ILE A 339 3.37 -31.84 -19.89
C ILE A 339 4.68 -31.09 -19.58
N PHE A 340 5.61 -31.09 -20.54
CA PHE A 340 6.89 -30.40 -20.40
C PHE A 340 6.75 -28.89 -20.52
N GLU A 341 5.88 -28.41 -21.42
CA GLU A 341 5.50 -27.00 -21.53
C GLU A 341 5.02 -26.48 -20.17
N THR A 342 4.19 -27.24 -19.46
CA THR A 342 3.70 -26.84 -18.13
C THR A 342 4.82 -26.62 -17.12
N VAL A 343 5.86 -27.47 -17.12
CA VAL A 343 7.00 -27.36 -16.20
C VAL A 343 7.95 -26.25 -16.61
N LEU A 344 8.25 -26.13 -17.91
CA LEU A 344 9.18 -25.14 -18.43
C LEU A 344 8.60 -23.73 -18.44
N TYR A 345 7.27 -23.59 -18.53
CA TYR A 345 6.59 -22.30 -18.52
C TYR A 345 6.89 -21.49 -17.25
N ASP A 346 6.93 -22.13 -16.09
CA ASP A 346 7.22 -21.45 -14.83
C ASP A 346 8.66 -20.90 -14.86
N LEU A 347 9.62 -21.67 -15.37
CA LEU A 347 11.00 -21.20 -15.58
C LEU A 347 11.10 -20.07 -16.62
N GLU A 348 10.40 -20.18 -17.75
CA GLU A 348 10.35 -19.10 -18.75
C GLU A 348 9.76 -17.82 -18.17
N THR A 349 8.76 -17.94 -17.30
CA THR A 349 8.14 -16.81 -16.60
C THR A 349 9.14 -16.17 -15.64
N ASP A 350 9.83 -16.98 -14.82
CA ASP A 350 10.86 -16.49 -13.90
C ASP A 350 11.97 -15.77 -14.67
N ILE A 351 12.46 -16.37 -15.77
CA ILE A 351 13.48 -15.77 -16.66
C ILE A 351 12.98 -14.45 -17.25
N SER A 352 11.74 -14.43 -17.75
CA SER A 352 11.13 -13.22 -18.33
C SER A 352 10.97 -12.12 -17.30
N GLN A 353 10.82 -12.47 -16.02
CA GLN A 353 10.66 -11.56 -14.89
C GLN A 353 11.97 -11.22 -14.17
N VAL A 354 13.13 -11.66 -14.68
CA VAL A 354 14.45 -11.36 -14.08
C VAL A 354 14.67 -9.87 -13.90
N PHE A 355 14.07 -9.02 -14.74
CA PHE A 355 14.17 -7.56 -14.61
C PHE A 355 13.68 -7.03 -13.25
N ASN A 356 12.73 -7.73 -12.59
CA ASN A 356 12.25 -7.36 -11.26
C ASN A 356 13.33 -7.45 -10.17
N TYR A 357 14.43 -8.18 -10.41
CA TYR A 357 15.55 -8.28 -9.48
C TYR A 357 16.56 -7.13 -9.61
N PHE A 358 16.49 -6.34 -10.68
CA PHE A 358 17.39 -5.20 -10.90
C PHE A 358 16.81 -3.87 -10.41
N ASP A 359 15.49 -3.80 -10.19
CA ASP A 359 14.83 -2.61 -9.65
C ASP A 359 14.78 -2.66 -8.11
N PRO A 360 15.36 -1.66 -7.41
CA PRO A 360 15.34 -1.58 -5.95
C PRO A 360 13.95 -1.54 -5.33
N ASP A 361 12.88 -1.22 -6.06
CA ASP A 361 11.52 -1.19 -5.51
C ASP A 361 10.82 -2.56 -5.61
N THR A 362 11.13 -3.37 -6.62
CA THR A 362 10.46 -4.65 -6.87
C THR A 362 11.24 -5.86 -6.38
N VAL A 363 12.55 -5.72 -6.19
CA VAL A 363 13.43 -6.85 -5.81
C VAL A 363 13.01 -7.43 -4.45
N PRO A 364 12.97 -8.77 -4.27
CA PRO A 364 12.74 -9.37 -2.95
C PRO A 364 13.78 -8.92 -1.91
N GLN A 365 13.38 -8.82 -0.65
CA GLN A 365 14.24 -8.32 0.44
C GLN A 365 15.58 -9.07 0.54
N GLU A 366 15.58 -10.38 0.30
CA GLU A 366 16.76 -11.25 0.34
C GLU A 366 17.80 -10.91 -0.74
N PHE A 367 17.35 -10.34 -1.87
CA PHE A 367 18.20 -9.99 -3.00
C PHE A 367 18.74 -8.56 -2.94
N LEU A 368 18.31 -7.73 -1.98
CA LEU A 368 18.80 -6.36 -1.81
C LEU A 368 20.32 -6.32 -1.55
N THR A 369 20.83 -7.25 -0.74
CA THR A 369 22.27 -7.35 -0.45
C THR A 369 23.07 -7.72 -1.71
N TRP A 370 22.52 -8.61 -2.53
CA TRP A 370 23.13 -8.96 -3.81
C TRP A 370 23.17 -7.76 -4.77
N LEU A 371 22.06 -7.02 -4.90
CA LEU A 371 22.00 -5.82 -5.74
C LEU A 371 22.97 -4.72 -5.25
N ALA A 372 23.06 -4.52 -3.93
CA ALA A 372 24.01 -3.58 -3.34
C ALA A 372 25.47 -3.96 -3.60
N SER A 373 25.79 -5.27 -3.64
CA SER A 373 27.14 -5.73 -3.96
C SER A 373 27.60 -5.35 -5.37
N TRP A 374 26.67 -5.31 -6.35
CA TRP A 374 26.96 -4.86 -7.72
C TRP A 374 27.31 -3.39 -7.76
N LEU A 375 26.69 -2.60 -6.88
CA LEU A 375 26.95 -1.18 -6.73
C LEU A 375 28.06 -0.88 -5.73
N ASN A 376 28.78 -1.87 -5.21
CA ASN A 376 29.81 -1.72 -4.17
C ASN A 376 29.32 -0.89 -2.95
N LEU A 377 28.05 -1.07 -2.56
CA LEU A 377 27.46 -0.43 -1.39
C LEU A 377 27.50 -1.37 -0.18
N ALA A 378 28.04 -0.88 0.93
CA ALA A 378 27.99 -1.58 2.21
C ALA A 378 26.64 -1.33 2.90
N LEU A 379 25.74 -2.31 2.84
CA LEU A 379 24.47 -2.28 3.59
C LEU A 379 24.66 -2.87 4.98
N ASP A 380 24.09 -2.20 5.99
CA ASP A 380 23.97 -2.76 7.33
C ASP A 380 22.76 -3.71 7.39
N GLU A 381 22.95 -4.90 7.94
CA GLU A 381 21.88 -5.90 8.06
C GLU A 381 20.70 -5.38 8.89
N ASN A 382 20.97 -4.56 9.90
CA ASN A 382 19.98 -4.04 10.84
C ASN A 382 19.12 -2.90 10.28
N TRP A 383 19.39 -2.45 9.05
CA TRP A 383 18.61 -1.39 8.45
C TRP A 383 17.20 -1.83 8.07
N PRO A 384 16.19 -0.97 8.29
CA PRO A 384 14.87 -1.14 7.72
C PRO A 384 14.94 -1.33 6.20
N GLU A 385 14.04 -2.12 5.65
CA GLU A 385 14.00 -2.43 4.22
C GLU A 385 13.91 -1.16 3.37
N ASP A 386 13.01 -0.24 3.73
CA ASP A 386 12.81 1.03 3.03
C ASP A 386 14.11 1.85 2.94
N LYS A 387 14.91 1.82 4.01
CA LYS A 387 16.19 2.53 4.07
C LYS A 387 17.23 1.91 3.15
N LYS A 388 17.28 0.57 3.06
CA LYS A 388 18.15 -0.15 2.12
C LYS A 388 17.78 0.18 0.68
N ARG A 389 16.49 0.13 0.33
CA ARG A 389 15.99 0.45 -1.02
C ARG A 389 16.32 1.89 -1.40
N TYR A 390 16.05 2.85 -0.51
CA TYR A 390 16.38 4.26 -0.72
C TYR A 390 17.88 4.48 -0.94
N PHE A 391 18.74 3.82 -0.17
CA PHE A 391 20.19 3.97 -0.32
C PHE A 391 20.69 3.44 -1.67
N ILE A 392 20.17 2.29 -2.13
CA ILE A 392 20.50 1.72 -3.45
C ILE A 392 20.04 2.67 -4.57
N GLN A 393 18.85 3.28 -4.46
CA GLN A 393 18.37 4.25 -5.44
C GLN A 393 19.25 5.51 -5.52
N GLN A 394 19.73 6.00 -4.38
CA GLN A 394 20.61 7.17 -4.31
C GLN A 394 22.06 6.87 -4.74
N ALA A 395 22.45 5.59 -4.86
CA ALA A 395 23.81 5.17 -5.18
C ALA A 395 24.41 5.93 -6.37
N PHE A 396 23.67 6.00 -7.49
CA PHE A 396 24.16 6.63 -8.71
C PHE A 396 24.36 8.14 -8.56
N ALA A 397 23.49 8.82 -7.81
CA ALA A 397 23.64 10.24 -7.53
C ALA A 397 24.85 10.51 -6.61
N LEU A 398 25.02 9.68 -5.58
CA LEU A 398 26.16 9.76 -4.66
C LEU A 398 27.49 9.51 -5.37
N TYR A 399 27.56 8.53 -6.28
CA TYR A 399 28.77 8.24 -7.05
C TYR A 399 29.25 9.40 -7.91
N LYS A 400 28.34 10.24 -8.43
CA LYS A 400 28.72 11.43 -9.22
C LYS A 400 29.42 12.51 -8.39
N ILE A 401 29.16 12.55 -7.09
CA ILE A 401 29.71 13.54 -6.16
C ILE A 401 30.67 12.90 -5.14
N LYS A 402 31.15 11.68 -5.44
CA LYS A 402 32.08 10.94 -4.61
C LYS A 402 33.34 11.74 -4.32
N GLY A 403 33.79 11.69 -3.07
CA GLY A 403 34.97 12.44 -2.59
C GLY A 403 34.77 13.94 -2.42
N THR A 404 33.56 14.48 -2.63
CA THR A 404 33.23 15.88 -2.32
C THR A 404 32.65 16.02 -0.91
N PRO A 405 32.77 17.20 -0.26
CA PRO A 405 32.12 17.45 1.02
C PRO A 405 30.61 17.23 0.97
N GLY A 406 29.96 17.58 -0.15
CA GLY A 406 28.52 17.35 -0.35
C GLY A 406 28.16 15.87 -0.40
N GLY A 407 28.96 15.05 -1.10
CA GLY A 407 28.76 13.60 -1.18
C GLY A 407 28.92 12.90 0.17
N ILE A 408 30.00 13.21 0.90
CA ILE A 408 30.24 12.67 2.24
C ILE A 408 29.11 13.10 3.20
N LYS A 409 28.64 14.34 3.11
CA LYS A 409 27.54 14.86 3.92
C LYS A 409 26.25 14.08 3.69
N GLU A 410 25.88 13.87 2.43
CA GLU A 410 24.64 13.16 2.09
C GLU A 410 24.73 11.67 2.45
N LEU A 411 25.87 11.02 2.24
CA LEU A 411 26.02 9.59 2.57
C LEU A 411 25.90 9.36 4.08
N ILE A 412 26.58 10.19 4.88
CA ILE A 412 26.45 10.13 6.34
C ILE A 412 25.02 10.44 6.77
N ARG A 413 24.37 11.44 6.16
CA ARG A 413 22.96 11.76 6.44
C ARG A 413 22.04 10.58 6.17
N ILE A 414 22.24 9.83 5.08
CA ILE A 414 21.48 8.62 4.81
C ILE A 414 21.79 7.55 5.85
N TYR A 415 23.06 7.38 6.26
CA TYR A 415 23.43 6.38 7.26
C TYR A 415 22.85 6.70 8.65
N THR A 416 22.98 7.95 9.11
CA THR A 416 22.70 8.36 10.49
C THR A 416 21.36 9.07 10.70
N ASP A 417 20.63 9.37 9.61
CA ASP A 417 19.43 10.23 9.58
C ASP A 417 19.66 11.63 10.16
N THR A 418 20.92 12.06 10.25
CA THR A 418 21.33 13.36 10.80
C THR A 418 22.31 14.05 9.87
N GLU A 419 22.17 15.36 9.72
CA GLU A 419 23.04 16.14 8.86
C GLU A 419 24.40 16.37 9.55
N PRO A 420 25.52 15.87 9.00
CA PRO A 420 26.84 16.10 9.60
C PRO A 420 27.36 17.50 9.23
N LEU A 421 28.27 18.00 10.05
CA LEU A 421 29.03 19.21 9.76
C LEU A 421 30.46 18.82 9.36
N ILE A 422 30.87 19.23 8.16
CA ILE A 422 32.21 18.97 7.62
C ILE A 422 32.99 20.28 7.59
N ILE A 423 34.19 20.26 8.17
CA ILE A 423 35.05 21.44 8.28
C ILE A 423 36.45 21.09 7.78
N GLU A 424 36.88 21.76 6.72
CA GLU A 424 38.22 21.62 6.16
C GLU A 424 39.21 22.52 6.90
N TYR A 425 40.39 21.98 7.25
CA TYR A 425 41.39 22.70 8.03
C TYR A 425 41.96 23.92 7.29
N SER A 426 42.12 23.81 5.96
CA SER A 426 42.54 24.93 5.09
C SER A 426 41.60 26.14 5.18
N ASN A 427 40.31 25.89 5.32
CA ASN A 427 39.27 26.92 5.40
C ASN A 427 39.05 27.40 6.84
N ALA A 428 39.30 26.55 7.84
CA ALA A 428 39.16 26.86 9.26
C ALA A 428 40.31 27.68 9.84
N ILE A 429 41.53 27.46 9.36
CA ILE A 429 42.75 28.03 9.95
C ILE A 429 43.46 28.87 8.89
N LYS A 430 43.18 30.18 8.88
CA LYS A 430 43.99 31.14 8.12
C LYS A 430 45.29 31.41 8.90
N PRO A 431 46.46 31.04 8.37
CA PRO A 431 47.74 31.33 9.00
C PRO A 431 48.05 32.83 8.97
N MET A 432 48.71 33.32 10.01
CA MET A 432 49.09 34.73 10.12
C MET A 432 50.53 34.93 9.64
N VAL A 433 50.71 35.67 8.53
CA VAL A 433 52.04 36.01 7.99
C VAL A 433 52.58 37.26 8.68
N LEU A 434 53.75 37.13 9.33
CA LEU A 434 54.38 38.13 10.21
C LEU A 434 54.97 39.37 9.50
N THR A 435 54.60 39.65 8.25
CA THR A 435 55.25 40.70 7.42
C THR A 435 54.34 41.81 6.92
N LYS A 436 53.01 41.76 7.15
CA LYS A 436 52.12 42.90 6.84
C LYS A 436 51.88 43.76 8.07
N LYS A 437 51.96 45.09 7.89
CA LYS A 437 51.80 46.18 8.88
C LYS A 437 50.46 46.15 9.67
N GLY A 438 50.22 45.09 10.43
CA GLY A 438 49.09 44.92 11.33
C GLY A 438 49.53 45.01 12.80
N LYS A 439 48.66 45.54 13.66
CA LYS A 439 48.90 45.64 15.11
C LYS A 439 48.94 44.24 15.74
N PHE A 440 50.15 43.69 15.88
CA PHE A 440 50.41 42.42 16.56
C PHE A 440 50.43 42.58 18.09
N LYS A 441 49.73 41.70 18.82
CA LYS A 441 49.82 41.56 20.28
C LYS A 441 49.96 40.08 20.66
N LEU A 442 51.18 39.70 21.02
CA LEU A 442 51.51 38.36 21.53
C LEU A 442 50.54 37.95 22.66
N GLY A 443 49.96 36.75 22.57
CA GLY A 443 48.99 36.19 23.51
C GLY A 443 47.52 36.50 23.22
N ILE A 444 47.20 37.45 22.33
CA ILE A 444 45.82 37.83 21.98
C ILE A 444 45.46 37.38 20.57
N ASN A 445 46.39 37.54 19.63
CA ASN A 445 46.22 37.14 18.23
C ASN A 445 47.42 36.36 17.68
N SER A 446 48.13 35.64 18.56
CA SER A 446 49.28 34.82 18.20
C SER A 446 48.98 33.33 18.30
N ILE A 447 49.24 32.59 17.22
CA ILE A 447 49.21 31.12 17.19
C ILE A 447 50.65 30.65 16.94
N LEU A 448 51.24 29.94 17.90
CA LEU A 448 52.53 29.28 17.74
C LEU A 448 52.28 27.90 17.13
N LEU A 449 52.53 27.78 15.82
CA LEU A 449 52.50 26.49 15.14
C LEU A 449 53.75 25.69 15.51
N LYS A 450 53.57 24.48 16.04
CA LYS A 450 54.63 23.49 16.26
C LYS A 450 55.03 22.82 14.94
N ALA A 451 55.31 23.59 13.90
CA ALA A 451 55.92 23.09 12.69
C ALA A 451 57.40 23.51 12.74
N PRO A 452 58.36 22.57 12.79
CA PRO A 452 59.76 22.96 12.63
C PRO A 452 59.90 23.59 11.25
N VAL A 453 60.32 24.84 11.19
CA VAL A 453 60.82 25.44 9.96
C VAL A 453 62.09 24.67 9.62
N ARG A 454 61.96 23.57 8.87
CA ARG A 454 63.09 22.81 8.34
C ARG A 454 63.67 23.55 7.15
N GLY A 455 64.30 24.68 7.43
CA GLY A 455 65.24 25.31 6.50
C GLY A 455 66.63 24.72 6.75
N PHE A 456 67.41 24.51 5.69
CA PHE A 456 68.82 24.13 5.81
C PHE A 456 69.57 25.21 6.59
N ARG A 457 70.01 24.90 7.82
CA ARG A 457 70.90 25.77 8.61
C ARG A 457 72.34 25.30 8.44
N LEU A 458 73.14 26.10 7.75
CA LEU A 458 74.57 25.88 7.62
C LEU A 458 75.21 26.00 9.03
N GLY A 459 75.59 24.86 9.62
CA GLY A 459 76.19 24.78 10.95
C GLY A 459 75.51 23.81 11.91
N ASP A 460 74.17 23.70 11.88
CA ASP A 460 73.40 22.89 12.84
C ASP A 460 72.95 21.53 12.26
N ASP A 461 72.52 21.50 10.99
CA ASP A 461 71.89 20.32 10.35
C ASP A 461 72.68 19.75 9.14
N SER A 462 73.95 20.14 9.01
CA SER A 462 74.82 19.78 7.88
C SER A 462 75.65 18.52 8.14
N ILE A 463 75.00 17.34 8.13
CA ILE A 463 75.70 16.06 8.07
C ILE A 463 75.67 15.57 6.61
N LEU A 464 76.84 15.51 5.98
CA LEU A 464 77.01 15.03 4.61
C LEU A 464 76.40 13.62 4.45
N GLY A 465 75.47 13.45 3.51
CA GLY A 465 74.84 12.16 3.19
C GLY A 465 73.55 11.81 3.96
N ARG A 466 73.10 12.63 4.93
CA ARG A 466 71.82 12.41 5.64
C ARG A 466 70.78 13.50 5.43
N THR A 467 71.15 14.61 4.82
CA THR A 467 70.25 15.76 4.60
C THR A 467 69.62 15.67 3.22
N ALA A 468 68.28 15.62 3.15
CA ALA A 468 67.56 15.64 1.89
C ALA A 468 67.70 17.01 1.22
N LEU A 469 68.35 17.07 0.06
CA LEU A 469 68.34 18.23 -0.82
C LEU A 469 66.95 18.32 -1.45
N HIS A 470 66.23 19.40 -1.19
CA HIS A 470 64.99 19.72 -1.90
C HIS A 470 65.30 20.78 -2.95
N ASP A 471 64.80 20.56 -4.17
CA ASP A 471 65.09 21.35 -5.36
C ASP A 471 64.43 22.74 -5.34
N THR A 472 63.46 22.92 -4.44
CA THR A 472 62.69 24.16 -4.31
C THR A 472 62.90 24.79 -2.94
N TRP A 473 63.16 26.11 -2.96
CA TRP A 473 63.09 26.95 -1.77
C TRP A 473 61.71 26.79 -1.14
N GLN A 474 61.66 26.66 0.19
CA GLN A 474 60.45 26.55 0.98
C GLN A 474 59.49 27.69 0.59
N SER A 475 58.42 27.37 -0.16
CA SER A 475 57.42 28.38 -0.52
C SER A 475 56.70 28.85 0.74
N ASP A 476 56.23 30.10 0.76
CA ASP A 476 55.43 30.67 1.86
C ASP A 476 54.19 29.81 2.20
N GLU A 477 53.79 28.90 1.30
CA GLU A 477 52.62 28.03 1.38
C GLU A 477 52.87 26.66 2.02
N ASN A 478 54.14 26.26 2.21
CA ASN A 478 54.53 24.91 2.64
C ASN A 478 53.97 24.46 4.02
N PRO A 479 53.83 25.34 5.05
CA PRO A 479 53.17 24.96 6.30
C PRO A 479 51.67 24.62 6.13
N PHE A 480 51.05 25.07 5.03
CA PHE A 480 49.61 24.96 4.78
C PHE A 480 49.25 23.72 3.97
N LEU A 481 50.18 23.18 3.18
CA LEU A 481 50.02 21.90 2.48
C LEU A 481 49.74 20.74 3.45
N LEU A 482 50.35 20.75 4.64
CA LEU A 482 50.10 19.75 5.70
C LEU A 482 48.67 19.76 6.23
N MET A 483 47.95 20.87 6.08
CA MET A 483 46.59 21.05 6.58
C MET A 483 45.54 21.06 5.46
N ALA A 484 45.97 21.19 4.20
CA ALA A 484 45.10 21.26 3.03
C ALA A 484 44.30 19.98 2.79
N HIS A 485 44.81 18.83 3.24
CA HIS A 485 44.18 17.52 3.04
C HIS A 485 43.52 16.96 4.31
N CYS A 486 43.31 17.82 5.30
CA CYS A 486 42.73 17.45 6.59
C CYS A 486 41.32 18.03 6.74
N PHE A 487 40.36 17.22 7.18
CA PHE A 487 39.01 17.69 7.51
C PHE A 487 38.45 17.04 8.78
N ILE A 488 37.48 17.70 9.41
CA ILE A 488 36.76 17.20 10.59
C ILE A 488 35.31 16.91 10.18
N VAL A 489 34.79 15.78 10.64
CA VAL A 489 33.38 15.42 10.55
C VAL A 489 32.80 15.46 11.95
N ILE A 490 31.79 16.31 12.15
CA ILE A 490 31.12 16.49 13.44
C ILE A 490 29.69 15.94 13.33
N LEU A 491 29.34 15.07 14.27
CA LEU A 491 28.02 14.47 14.38
C LEU A 491 27.30 14.89 15.67
N ASN A 492 26.02 15.25 15.54
CA ASN A 492 25.16 15.61 16.67
C ASN A 492 24.59 14.35 17.36
N PHE A 493 25.46 13.58 18.01
CA PHE A 493 25.09 12.41 18.81
C PHE A 493 25.71 12.48 20.21
N SER A 494 25.09 11.77 21.17
CA SER A 494 25.74 11.45 22.44
C SER A 494 26.92 10.50 22.21
N GLU A 495 27.93 10.54 23.09
CA GLU A 495 29.12 9.67 22.98
C GLU A 495 28.75 8.19 22.91
N GLU A 496 27.76 7.76 23.71
CA GLU A 496 27.27 6.38 23.73
C GLU A 496 26.66 5.95 22.38
N LYS A 497 25.93 6.86 21.72
CA LYS A 497 25.34 6.58 20.41
C LYS A 497 26.41 6.60 19.32
N LEU A 498 27.36 7.53 19.39
CA LEU A 498 28.48 7.59 18.45
C LEU A 498 29.32 6.31 18.53
N ALA A 499 29.68 5.82 19.72
CA ALA A 499 30.47 4.62 19.89
C ALA A 499 29.85 3.36 19.24
N ARG A 500 28.50 3.29 19.17
CA ARG A 500 27.79 2.18 18.50
C ARG A 500 27.89 2.25 16.98
N ILE A 501 27.83 3.45 16.40
CA ILE A 501 27.78 3.67 14.95
C ILE A 501 29.15 4.02 14.36
N GLU A 502 30.15 4.31 15.20
CA GLU A 502 31.46 4.83 14.82
C GLU A 502 32.15 3.92 13.81
N LYS A 503 32.07 2.60 14.01
CA LYS A 503 32.67 1.62 13.09
C LYS A 503 32.08 1.74 11.68
N GLY A 504 30.76 1.84 11.57
CA GLY A 504 30.07 1.96 10.29
C GLY A 504 30.35 3.30 9.60
N VAL A 505 30.33 4.40 10.37
CA VAL A 505 30.65 5.73 9.84
C VAL A 505 32.11 5.82 9.38
N LYS A 506 33.06 5.22 10.10
CA LYS A 506 34.47 5.16 9.69
C LYS A 506 34.65 4.36 8.41
N GLN A 507 34.01 3.20 8.29
CA GLN A 507 34.07 2.39 7.07
C GLN A 507 33.57 3.18 5.85
N ILE A 508 32.43 3.86 5.99
CA ILE A 508 31.90 4.76 4.97
C ILE A 508 32.90 5.87 4.60
N LEU A 509 33.49 6.52 5.60
CA LEU A 509 34.44 7.61 5.38
C LEU A 509 35.72 7.12 4.70
N ASP A 510 36.21 5.93 5.06
CA ASP A 510 37.39 5.32 4.45
C ASP A 510 37.13 4.92 2.99
N ASP A 511 35.92 4.47 2.65
CA ASP A 511 35.53 4.10 1.29
C ASP A 511 35.27 5.32 0.38
N GLU A 512 34.85 6.45 0.95
CA GLU A 512 34.48 7.65 0.20
C GLU A 512 35.53 8.75 0.16
N LYS A 513 36.45 8.81 1.13
CA LYS A 513 37.44 9.89 1.19
C LYS A 513 38.46 9.76 0.05
N PRO A 514 38.91 10.88 -0.55
CA PRO A 514 40.04 10.84 -1.46
C PRO A 514 41.29 10.29 -0.75
N ALA A 515 42.08 9.45 -1.42
CA ALA A 515 43.19 8.72 -0.82
C ALA A 515 44.23 9.62 -0.12
N HIS A 516 44.43 10.84 -0.62
CA HIS A 516 45.38 11.81 -0.08
C HIS A 516 44.85 12.59 1.14
N THR A 517 43.61 12.35 1.58
CA THR A 517 42.98 13.08 2.68
C THR A 517 42.92 12.27 3.98
N THR A 518 42.99 13.00 5.10
CA THR A 518 42.84 12.48 6.46
C THR A 518 41.68 13.16 7.15
N TYR A 519 40.85 12.39 7.87
CA TYR A 519 39.71 12.91 8.60
C TYR A 519 39.85 12.72 10.10
N THR A 520 39.14 13.54 10.87
CA THR A 520 38.88 13.33 12.30
C THR A 520 37.38 13.32 12.55
N LEU A 521 36.86 12.27 13.17
CA LEU A 521 35.44 12.16 13.54
C LEU A 521 35.23 12.62 14.99
N ARG A 522 34.25 13.50 15.25
CA ARG A 522 33.94 14.03 16.59
C ARG A 522 32.44 14.10 16.88
N ALA A 523 32.07 13.99 18.16
CA ALA A 523 30.74 14.30 18.67
C ALA A 523 30.65 15.77 19.11
N VAL A 524 29.44 16.35 19.10
CA VAL A 524 29.19 17.75 19.52
C VAL A 524 29.56 18.03 20.99
N GLN A 525 29.59 17.01 21.86
CA GLN A 525 29.94 17.17 23.28
C GLN A 525 31.46 17.24 23.57
N ASP A 526 32.30 17.11 22.54
CA ASP A 526 33.76 17.15 22.70
C ASP A 526 34.22 18.56 23.09
N LYS A 527 34.61 18.73 24.36
CA LYS A 527 34.99 20.03 24.95
C LYS A 527 36.41 20.43 24.55
N GLY A 528 36.55 21.27 23.52
CA GLY A 528 37.84 21.84 23.12
C GLY A 528 37.94 23.35 23.31
N LEU A 529 38.83 23.83 24.20
CA LEU A 529 39.25 25.24 24.29
C LEU A 529 40.63 25.43 23.63
N GLY A 530 40.65 25.78 22.34
CA GLY A 530 41.87 26.08 21.60
C GLY A 530 41.70 26.05 20.08
N ILE A 531 42.30 27.03 19.40
CA ILE A 531 42.09 27.57 18.03
C ILE A 531 41.20 26.71 17.10
N GLY A 532 39.92 27.10 17.06
CA GLY A 532 38.82 26.49 16.29
C GLY A 532 37.60 26.12 17.16
N THR A 533 37.29 26.89 18.20
CA THR A 533 36.48 26.52 19.36
C THR A 533 34.98 26.26 19.05
N TYR A 534 34.48 25.05 19.38
CA TYR A 534 33.06 24.65 19.34
C TYR A 534 32.48 24.66 20.76
N VAL A 535 31.24 25.15 20.96
CA VAL A 535 30.55 25.11 22.26
C VAL A 535 29.16 24.52 22.07
N GLY A 536 28.95 23.29 22.54
CA GLY A 536 27.63 22.70 22.78
C GLY A 536 27.30 22.70 24.27
N ILE A 537 26.07 23.06 24.64
CA ILE A 537 25.60 22.96 26.03
C ILE A 537 24.53 21.87 26.11
N THR A 538 24.90 20.70 26.63
CA THR A 538 23.93 19.67 27.03
C THR A 538 24.09 19.32 28.51
N LYS A 539 23.31 20.00 29.36
CA LYS A 539 22.41 19.51 30.43
C LYS A 539 22.02 20.72 31.30
N ILE A 540 20.73 21.05 31.30
CA ILE A 540 20.16 22.10 32.16
C ILE A 540 20.12 21.57 33.59
N SER A 541 21.21 21.75 34.35
CA SER A 541 21.12 21.63 35.81
C SER A 541 22.09 22.54 36.57
N ASP A 542 23.18 23.01 35.97
CA ASP A 542 24.06 23.98 36.64
C ASP A 542 24.55 25.07 35.68
N TYR A 543 23.83 26.19 35.68
CA TYR A 543 24.23 27.40 34.96
C TYR A 543 25.41 28.07 35.67
N ARG A 544 26.62 27.95 35.11
CA ARG A 544 27.72 28.86 35.41
C ARG A 544 28.05 29.67 34.14
N PRO A 545 27.80 30.99 34.11
CA PRO A 545 28.16 31.81 32.96
C PRO A 545 29.69 31.80 32.79
N ILE A 546 30.15 31.45 31.58
CA ILE A 546 31.55 31.61 31.19
C ILE A 546 31.72 33.07 30.76
N TYR A 547 32.47 33.84 31.54
CA TYR A 547 32.81 35.23 31.20
C TYR A 547 33.99 35.24 30.22
N ILE A 548 33.68 35.33 28.94
CA ILE A 548 34.67 35.65 27.90
C ILE A 548 34.94 37.16 28.02
N GLY A 549 36.18 37.52 28.37
CA GLY A 549 36.54 38.90 28.73
C GLY A 549 36.26 39.95 27.65
N ILE A 550 36.17 41.21 28.08
CA ILE A 550 35.67 42.39 27.35
C ILE A 550 36.41 42.68 26.02
N ASN A 551 37.59 42.08 25.81
CA ASN A 551 38.43 42.25 24.60
C ASN A 551 38.71 40.94 23.85
N ALA A 552 37.98 39.87 24.12
CA ALA A 552 38.20 38.60 23.44
C ALA A 552 37.66 38.63 22.00
N ALA A 553 38.53 38.42 21.03
CA ALA A 553 38.13 38.13 19.66
C ALA A 553 37.84 36.63 19.55
N ILE A 554 36.60 36.27 19.21
CA ILE A 554 36.21 34.89 18.93
C ILE A 554 36.68 34.57 17.50
N GLY A 555 37.33 33.41 17.31
CA GLY A 555 38.00 33.03 16.06
C GLY A 555 37.08 32.90 14.84
N TYR A 556 37.69 32.66 13.68
CA TYR A 556 36.98 32.46 12.40
C TYR A 556 36.37 31.03 12.31
N ASN A 557 35.18 30.93 11.69
CA ASN A 557 34.34 29.73 11.54
C ASN A 557 33.70 29.21 12.84
N ILE A 558 32.66 29.92 13.30
CA ILE A 558 31.76 29.46 14.37
C ILE A 558 30.62 28.68 13.72
N ALA A 559 30.40 27.44 14.15
CA ALA A 559 29.23 26.66 13.76
C ALA A 559 28.25 26.58 14.94
N VAL A 560 27.03 27.07 14.72
CA VAL A 560 25.91 26.97 15.67
C VAL A 560 24.88 26.07 15.02
N MET A 561 24.59 24.92 15.63
CA MET A 561 23.61 23.96 15.11
C MET A 561 22.22 24.22 15.71
N LYS A 562 21.18 24.08 14.89
CA LYS A 562 19.78 24.33 15.25
C LYS A 562 19.30 23.40 16.37
N GLY A 563 18.86 23.99 17.50
CA GLY A 563 18.29 23.25 18.64
C GLY A 563 18.58 23.85 20.02
N GLU A 564 19.53 24.78 20.14
CA GLU A 564 19.99 25.29 21.43
C GLU A 564 19.55 26.75 21.68
N GLN A 565 18.67 26.97 22.67
CA GLN A 565 18.44 28.31 23.24
C GLN A 565 19.50 28.56 24.32
N GLY A 566 20.65 29.14 23.96
CA GLY A 566 21.71 29.30 24.96
C GLY A 566 22.97 30.02 24.53
N SER A 567 22.88 31.22 23.97
CA SER A 567 24.05 32.12 23.86
C SER A 567 23.61 33.58 23.86
N ARG A 568 23.88 34.32 24.95
CA ARG A 568 23.73 35.78 24.97
C ARG A 568 25.10 36.41 24.76
N LEU A 569 25.38 36.80 23.52
CA LEU A 569 26.56 37.61 23.19
C LEU A 569 26.39 39.00 23.84
N ASP A 570 27.42 39.46 24.55
CA ASP A 570 27.42 40.79 25.17
C ASP A 570 27.43 41.90 24.08
N ARG A 571 26.92 43.09 24.41
CA ARG A 571 26.71 44.22 23.47
C ARG A 571 27.98 44.70 22.75
N SER A 572 29.15 44.30 23.23
CA SER A 572 30.47 44.74 22.73
C SER A 572 31.21 43.65 21.93
N SER A 573 30.64 42.45 21.81
CA SER A 573 31.24 41.32 21.11
C SER A 573 31.19 41.52 19.60
N ARG A 574 32.34 41.37 18.92
CA ARG A 574 32.44 41.50 17.45
C ARG A 574 32.52 40.11 16.81
N LEU A 575 31.54 39.76 15.99
CA LEU A 575 31.55 38.58 15.13
C LEU A 575 32.29 38.93 13.82
N CYS A 576 33.16 38.04 13.34
CA CYS A 576 33.89 38.24 12.09
C CYS A 576 33.18 37.59 10.89
N GLU A 577 33.47 38.08 9.68
CA GLU A 577 32.77 37.96 8.38
C GLU A 577 32.30 36.57 7.89
N TYR A 578 32.71 35.45 8.50
CA TYR A 578 32.36 34.09 8.04
C TYR A 578 31.62 33.30 9.13
N THR A 579 30.46 33.80 9.54
CA THR A 579 29.55 33.07 10.44
C THR A 579 28.43 32.44 9.61
N LYS A 580 28.41 31.10 9.48
CA LYS A 580 27.26 30.38 8.91
C LYS A 580 26.37 29.92 10.05
N ILE A 581 25.18 30.51 10.14
CA ILE A 581 24.09 30.05 11.01
C ILE A 581 23.28 29.07 10.16
N SER A 582 23.20 27.80 10.56
CA SER A 582 22.39 26.76 9.90
C SER A 582 21.16 26.40 10.71
#